data_AF-A0A9N8ZLR8-F1
#
_entry.id   AF-A0A9N8ZLR8-F1
#
_cell.length_a   1.000
_cell.length_b   1.000
_cell.length_c   1.000
_cell.angle_alpha   90.00
_cell.angle_beta   90.00
_cell.angle_gamma   90.00
#
_symmetry.space_group_name_H-M   'P 1'
#
loop_
_entity.id
_entity.type
_entity.pdbx_description
1 polymer ?
#
loop_
_entity_poly.entity_id
_entity_poly.type
_entity_poly.pdbx_seq_one_letter_code
_entity_poly.pdbx_strand_id
1 'polypeptide(L)'
;YLEILATISSNKKLKKNDGSSGKLITNFYESSTKIEKSKKDRIDQALIRFFICCGIPFSTVRHPYFIDFIQCLCLGYIPPERKTLSSTILSQEISTVLIKINKELEHENNLTLDGWSTPLGKSIYAFVIITPSRKQYIYSLVDESSKSHTGSFNASEIEKVLISVGIKKFAAIVSDAESAMQLAKQIIATKYPYILPIRCIAHHINLITSHIIKLDFAKNVFTKCQNLITFFKTSYRAGAALQEDIINSFIKGGGLKTSVKTRWFTAWNCCNSIIRLENSLKNFWQDVEQLENILAPAKRAIQAQLSENDENSDIDLEAILDKELQN
;
A
#
# COMPACT_ATOMS: atom_id res chain seq x y z
N TYR A 1 -4.09 14.72 -2.70
CA TYR A 1 -5.41 14.65 -2.03
C TYR A 1 -5.86 16.03 -1.53
N LEU A 2 -5.04 16.75 -0.74
CA LEU A 2 -5.35 18.10 -0.25
C LEU A 2 -5.41 19.18 -1.37
N GLU A 3 -4.60 19.07 -2.43
CA GLU A 3 -4.60 20.04 -3.55
C GLU A 3 -5.86 20.01 -4.42
N ILE A 4 -6.51 18.84 -4.53
CA ILE A 4 -7.77 18.68 -5.29
C ILE A 4 -8.91 19.40 -4.57
N LEU A 5 -8.94 19.37 -3.24
CA LEU A 5 -9.94 20.06 -2.43
C LEU A 5 -9.76 21.59 -2.46
N ALA A 6 -8.51 22.08 -2.49
CA ALA A 6 -8.21 23.51 -2.54
C ALA A 6 -8.68 24.17 -3.87
N THR A 7 -8.56 23.45 -4.98
CA THR A 7 -8.98 23.94 -6.31
C THR A 7 -10.50 24.09 -6.42
N ILE A 8 -11.28 23.26 -5.73
CA ILE A 8 -12.75 23.31 -5.75
C ILE A 8 -13.29 24.47 -4.89
N SER A 9 -12.60 24.82 -3.80
CA SER A 9 -13.04 25.89 -2.87
C SER A 9 -12.86 27.31 -3.45
N SER A 10 -11.87 27.50 -4.33
CA SER A 10 -11.47 28.84 -4.79
C SER A 10 -12.41 29.48 -5.83
N ASN A 11 -13.36 28.73 -6.41
CA ASN A 11 -14.17 29.17 -7.57
C ASN A 11 -15.62 29.59 -7.26
N LYS A 12 -15.98 29.90 -6.01
CA LYS A 12 -17.32 30.43 -5.70
C LYS A 12 -17.28 31.59 -4.70
N LYS A 13 -17.05 32.81 -5.20
CA LYS A 13 -17.53 34.03 -4.52
C LYS A 13 -18.91 34.40 -5.08
N LEU A 14 -19.96 34.06 -4.34
CA LEU A 14 -21.33 34.52 -4.61
C LEU A 14 -21.51 35.93 -4.01
N LYS A 15 -21.94 36.88 -4.84
CA LYS A 15 -22.39 38.22 -4.42
C LYS A 15 -23.66 38.11 -3.57
N LYS A 16 -23.66 38.74 -2.40
CA LYS A 16 -24.86 38.96 -1.58
C LYS A 16 -25.65 40.14 -2.15
N ASN A 17 -26.92 39.91 -2.48
CA ASN A 17 -27.93 40.97 -2.55
C ASN A 17 -28.94 40.72 -1.44
N ASP A 18 -29.12 41.74 -0.60
CA ASP A 18 -30.16 41.85 0.42
C ASP A 18 -31.51 42.22 -0.22
N GLY A 19 -32.61 41.68 0.32
CA GLY A 19 -33.93 42.28 0.15
C GLY A 19 -35.09 41.35 -0.22
N SER A 20 -35.89 41.03 0.81
CA SER A 20 -37.33 40.68 0.80
C SER A 20 -37.80 39.24 0.47
N SER A 21 -38.38 38.65 1.52
CA SER A 21 -39.45 37.62 1.53
C SER A 21 -39.30 36.40 0.62
N GLY A 22 -38.33 35.53 0.93
CA GLY A 22 -38.31 34.16 0.42
C GLY A 22 -39.01 33.20 1.38
N LYS A 23 -40.25 32.79 1.07
CA LYS A 23 -40.69 31.44 1.48
C LYS A 23 -39.66 30.48 0.91
N LEU A 24 -38.98 29.76 1.80
CA LEU A 24 -37.92 28.80 1.52
C LEU A 24 -38.21 27.98 0.24
N ILE A 25 -37.41 28.24 -0.81
CA ILE A 25 -37.37 27.50 -2.08
C ILE A 25 -36.93 26.03 -1.87
N THR A 26 -36.61 25.62 -0.63
CA THR A 26 -36.23 24.24 -0.29
C THR A 26 -37.41 23.27 -0.41
N ASN A 27 -38.64 23.69 -0.11
CA ASN A 27 -39.79 22.77 -0.09
C ASN A 27 -40.34 22.42 -1.50
N PHE A 28 -39.91 23.11 -2.55
CA PHE A 28 -40.40 22.82 -3.91
C PHE A 28 -39.54 21.79 -4.66
N TYR A 29 -38.31 21.54 -4.21
CA TYR A 29 -37.40 20.59 -4.86
C TYR A 29 -37.42 19.17 -4.24
N GLU A 30 -37.95 19.01 -3.03
CA GLU A 30 -38.03 17.71 -2.36
C GLU A 30 -39.20 16.83 -2.82
N SER A 31 -40.17 17.38 -3.54
CA SER A 31 -41.36 16.65 -4.00
C SER A 31 -41.21 15.98 -5.36
N SER A 32 -40.13 16.26 -6.12
CA SER A 32 -39.94 15.64 -7.43
C SER A 32 -39.12 14.35 -7.29
N THR A 33 -39.80 13.21 -7.36
CA THR A 33 -39.19 11.88 -7.49
C THR A 33 -38.41 11.71 -8.80
N LYS A 34 -38.46 12.69 -9.71
CA LYS A 34 -37.86 12.62 -11.04
C LYS A 34 -36.57 13.44 -11.09
N ILE A 35 -35.44 12.75 -11.13
CA ILE A 35 -34.13 13.38 -11.30
C ILE A 35 -33.85 13.71 -12.77
N GLU A 36 -33.30 14.89 -13.03
CA GLU A 36 -32.80 15.25 -14.36
C GLU A 36 -31.61 14.34 -14.75
N LYS A 37 -31.55 13.92 -16.01
CA LYS A 37 -30.48 13.04 -16.52
C LYS A 37 -29.09 13.61 -16.27
N SER A 38 -28.87 14.91 -16.52
CA SER A 38 -27.58 15.57 -16.31
C SER A 38 -27.12 15.52 -14.84
N LYS A 39 -28.07 15.68 -13.90
CA LYS A 39 -27.81 15.56 -12.46
C LYS A 39 -27.51 14.10 -12.10
N LYS A 40 -28.28 13.14 -12.63
CA LYS A 40 -28.01 11.70 -12.42
C LYS A 40 -26.61 11.31 -12.90
N ASP A 41 -26.23 11.71 -14.12
CA ASP A 41 -24.92 11.38 -14.71
C ASP A 41 -23.77 11.93 -13.84
N ARG A 42 -23.94 13.15 -13.30
CA ARG A 42 -22.97 13.75 -12.36
C ARG A 42 -22.88 12.98 -11.03
N ILE A 43 -24.01 12.50 -10.50
CA ILE A 43 -24.02 11.68 -9.28
C ILE A 43 -23.37 10.32 -9.56
N ASP A 44 -23.73 9.65 -10.66
CA ASP A 44 -23.14 8.37 -11.07
C ASP A 44 -21.61 8.49 -11.22
N GLN A 45 -21.12 9.59 -11.80
CA GLN A 45 -19.70 9.88 -11.92
C GLN A 45 -19.01 10.13 -10.56
N ALA A 46 -19.65 10.87 -9.65
CA ALA A 46 -19.12 11.08 -8.32
C ALA A 46 -19.09 9.77 -7.50
N LEU A 47 -20.13 8.95 -7.65
CA LEU A 47 -20.29 7.66 -7.01
C LEU A 47 -19.18 6.69 -7.42
N ILE A 48 -18.94 6.51 -8.72
CA ILE A 48 -17.90 5.58 -9.18
C ILE A 48 -16.50 6.01 -8.70
N ARG A 49 -16.21 7.31 -8.68
CA ARG A 49 -14.94 7.86 -8.14
C ARG A 49 -14.80 7.53 -6.67
N PHE A 50 -15.85 7.74 -5.88
CA PHE A 50 -15.85 7.41 -4.45
C PHE A 50 -15.58 5.91 -4.22
N PHE A 51 -16.27 5.04 -4.96
CA PHE A 51 -16.08 3.58 -4.82
C PHE A 51 -14.66 3.15 -5.15
N ILE A 52 -14.08 3.65 -6.24
CA ILE A 52 -12.71 3.29 -6.65
C ILE A 52 -11.67 3.86 -5.68
N CYS A 53 -11.74 5.17 -5.38
CA CYS A 53 -10.72 5.83 -4.57
C CYS A 53 -10.71 5.35 -3.11
N CYS A 54 -11.84 4.87 -2.61
CA CYS A 54 -11.96 4.33 -1.26
C CYS A 54 -11.88 2.79 -1.20
N GLY A 55 -11.68 2.10 -2.32
CA GLY A 55 -11.60 0.63 -2.36
C GLY A 55 -12.89 -0.07 -1.93
N ILE A 56 -14.05 0.54 -2.18
CA ILE A 56 -15.35 0.01 -1.76
C ILE A 56 -15.79 -1.08 -2.73
N PRO A 57 -16.16 -2.29 -2.25
CA PRO A 57 -16.72 -3.32 -3.09
C PRO A 57 -17.96 -2.84 -3.85
N PHE A 58 -18.04 -3.09 -5.16
CA PHE A 58 -19.20 -2.64 -5.96
C PHE A 58 -20.53 -3.26 -5.49
N SER A 59 -20.51 -4.38 -4.75
CA SER A 59 -21.70 -4.94 -4.11
C SER A 59 -22.38 -3.98 -3.13
N THR A 60 -21.61 -3.07 -2.52
CA THR A 60 -22.11 -2.08 -1.56
C THR A 60 -23.18 -1.15 -2.14
N VAL A 61 -23.19 -0.93 -3.47
CA VAL A 61 -24.21 -0.09 -4.13
C VAL A 61 -25.64 -0.61 -3.95
N ARG A 62 -25.80 -1.90 -3.65
CA ARG A 62 -27.11 -2.53 -3.38
C ARG A 62 -27.37 -2.75 -1.88
N HIS A 63 -26.45 -2.36 -1.01
CA HIS A 63 -26.59 -2.58 0.42
C HIS A 63 -27.75 -1.72 0.95
N PRO A 64 -28.68 -2.27 1.77
CA PRO A 64 -29.85 -1.51 2.25
C PRO A 64 -29.48 -0.18 2.94
N TYR A 65 -28.52 -0.19 3.87
CA TYR A 65 -28.04 1.04 4.52
C TYR A 65 -27.36 2.03 3.57
N PHE A 66 -26.77 1.57 2.46
CA PHE A 66 -26.20 2.47 1.47
C PHE A 66 -27.32 3.13 0.64
N ILE A 67 -28.33 2.35 0.25
CA ILE A 67 -29.51 2.88 -0.45
C ILE A 67 -30.25 3.89 0.42
N ASP A 68 -30.49 3.56 1.69
CA ASP A 68 -31.13 4.45 2.67
C ASP A 68 -30.37 5.78 2.81
N PHE A 69 -29.05 5.71 3.02
CA PHE A 69 -28.19 6.89 3.06
C PHE A 69 -28.32 7.76 1.80
N ILE A 70 -28.30 7.15 0.62
CA ILE A 70 -28.44 7.88 -0.65
C ILE A 70 -29.84 8.49 -0.82
N GLN A 71 -30.89 7.79 -0.39
CA GLN A 71 -32.27 8.28 -0.42
C GLN A 71 -32.48 9.46 0.52
N CYS A 72 -31.85 9.47 1.70
CA CYS A 72 -31.83 10.63 2.59
C CYS A 72 -31.15 11.86 1.96
N LEU A 73 -30.13 11.66 1.12
CA LEU A 73 -29.44 12.75 0.42
C LEU A 73 -30.18 13.24 -0.84
N CYS A 74 -30.81 12.32 -1.57
CA CYS A 74 -31.51 12.63 -2.82
C CYS A 74 -32.56 11.56 -3.13
N LEU A 75 -33.79 11.76 -2.64
CA LEU A 75 -34.90 10.81 -2.75
C LEU A 75 -35.17 10.31 -4.19
N GLY A 76 -35.06 11.19 -5.19
CA GLY A 76 -35.30 10.84 -6.60
C GLY A 76 -34.15 10.13 -7.30
N TYR A 77 -33.01 9.88 -6.64
CA TYR A 77 -31.87 9.18 -7.24
C TYR A 77 -31.90 7.69 -6.89
N ILE A 78 -31.96 6.87 -7.93
CA ILE A 78 -31.82 5.42 -7.81
C ILE A 78 -30.37 5.06 -8.18
N PRO A 79 -29.59 4.47 -7.25
CA PRO A 79 -28.25 4.01 -7.54
C PRO A 79 -28.23 3.01 -8.70
N PRO A 80 -27.16 3.03 -9.53
CA PRO A 80 -27.01 2.07 -10.61
C PRO A 80 -26.87 0.65 -10.05
N GLU A 81 -27.22 -0.34 -10.87
CA GLU A 81 -26.91 -1.73 -10.54
C GLU A 81 -25.40 -1.95 -10.44
N ARG A 82 -24.99 -2.93 -9.62
CA ARG A 82 -23.59 -3.36 -9.48
C ARG A 82 -22.91 -3.55 -10.84
N LYS A 83 -23.58 -4.23 -11.79
CA LYS A 83 -23.03 -4.52 -13.11
C LYS A 83 -22.80 -3.23 -13.89
N THR A 84 -23.81 -2.35 -13.94
CA THR A 84 -23.73 -1.04 -14.62
C THR A 84 -22.63 -0.17 -14.03
N LEU A 85 -22.47 -0.17 -12.71
CA LEU A 85 -21.40 0.56 -12.02
C LEU A 85 -20.02 -0.01 -12.38
N SER A 86 -19.86 -1.34 -12.32
CA SER A 86 -18.58 -2.02 -12.55
C SER A 86 -18.19 -2.16 -14.03
N SER A 87 -19.11 -1.95 -14.96
CA SER A 87 -18.84 -2.00 -16.40
C SER A 87 -19.00 -0.63 -17.04
N THR A 88 -20.22 -0.20 -17.31
CA THR A 88 -20.51 0.94 -18.18
C THR A 88 -19.98 2.24 -17.58
N ILE A 89 -20.31 2.51 -16.32
CA ILE A 89 -19.92 3.76 -15.66
C ILE A 89 -18.40 3.76 -15.40
N LEU A 90 -17.83 2.63 -14.99
CA LEU A 90 -16.39 2.47 -14.83
C LEU A 90 -15.64 2.74 -16.16
N SER A 91 -16.06 2.13 -17.27
CA SER A 91 -15.43 2.31 -18.58
C SER A 91 -15.54 3.76 -19.08
N GLN A 92 -16.66 4.44 -18.81
CA GLN A 92 -16.84 5.86 -19.12
C GLN A 92 -15.89 6.74 -18.31
N GLU A 93 -15.71 6.45 -17.02
CA GLU A 93 -14.79 7.20 -16.17
C GLU A 93 -13.33 6.95 -16.57
N ILE A 94 -12.95 5.70 -16.88
CA ILE A 94 -11.62 5.36 -17.42
C ILE A 94 -11.37 6.16 -18.71
N SER A 95 -12.33 6.19 -19.63
CA SER A 95 -12.21 6.94 -20.88
C SER A 95 -12.05 8.45 -20.63
N THR A 96 -12.83 8.99 -19.69
CA THR A 96 -12.74 10.41 -19.29
C THR A 96 -11.36 10.74 -18.71
N VAL A 97 -10.81 9.86 -17.87
CA VAL A 97 -9.49 10.02 -17.27
C VAL A 97 -8.39 9.90 -18.34
N LEU A 98 -8.48 8.93 -19.26
CA LEU A 98 -7.52 8.76 -20.36
C LEU A 98 -7.52 9.96 -21.31
N ILE A 99 -8.67 10.53 -21.64
CA ILE A 99 -8.75 11.76 -22.46
C ILE A 99 -8.01 12.92 -21.77
N LYS A 100 -8.16 13.08 -20.45
CA LYS A 100 -7.44 14.11 -19.69
C LYS A 100 -5.95 13.85 -19.68
N ILE A 101 -5.53 12.61 -19.43
CA ILE A 101 -4.11 12.21 -19.48
C ILE A 101 -3.53 12.53 -20.85
N ASN A 102 -4.19 12.09 -21.93
CA ASN A 102 -3.72 12.33 -23.30
C ASN A 102 -3.61 13.82 -23.64
N LYS A 103 -4.56 14.64 -23.18
CA LYS A 103 -4.49 16.10 -23.34
C LYS A 103 -3.30 16.71 -22.59
N GLU A 104 -3.00 16.23 -21.39
CA GLU A 104 -1.82 16.67 -20.64
C GLU A 104 -0.52 16.21 -21.33
N LEU A 105 -0.47 14.97 -21.82
CA LEU A 105 0.69 14.42 -22.54
C LEU A 105 0.86 14.98 -23.96
N GLU A 106 -0.14 15.68 -24.51
CA GLU A 106 -0.10 16.23 -25.86
C GLU A 106 1.08 17.19 -26.05
N HIS A 107 1.35 18.01 -25.03
CA HIS A 107 2.37 19.06 -25.03
C HIS A 107 3.66 18.67 -24.30
N GLU A 108 3.75 17.44 -23.79
CA GLU A 108 4.91 16.94 -23.06
C GLU A 108 5.85 16.16 -23.98
N ASN A 109 7.15 16.26 -23.70
CA ASN A 109 8.22 15.52 -24.36
C ASN A 109 9.18 14.96 -23.30
N ASN A 110 10.15 14.14 -23.72
CA ASN A 110 11.09 13.46 -22.83
C ASN A 110 10.39 12.60 -21.77
N LEU A 111 9.29 11.96 -22.17
CA LEU A 111 8.53 11.04 -21.34
C LEU A 111 9.37 9.80 -21.03
N THR A 112 9.14 9.25 -19.84
CA THR A 112 9.68 7.95 -19.45
C THR A 112 8.54 6.98 -19.26
N LEU A 113 8.67 5.77 -19.81
CA LEU A 113 7.76 4.68 -19.54
C LEU A 113 8.35 3.79 -18.46
N ASP A 114 7.59 3.52 -17.41
CA ASP A 114 7.88 2.52 -16.38
C ASP A 114 6.84 1.40 -16.44
N GLY A 115 7.23 0.24 -15.94
CA GLY A 115 6.37 -0.92 -15.91
C GLY A 115 6.65 -1.84 -14.74
N TRP A 116 5.59 -2.25 -14.03
CA TRP A 116 5.70 -3.15 -12.89
C TRP A 116 4.54 -4.15 -12.84
N SER A 117 4.82 -5.34 -12.32
CA SER A 117 3.86 -6.43 -12.15
C SER A 117 3.41 -6.58 -10.69
N THR A 118 2.16 -7.01 -10.49
CA THR A 118 1.64 -7.19 -9.12
C THR A 118 2.19 -8.47 -8.46
N PRO A 119 2.49 -8.46 -7.14
CA PRO A 119 2.94 -9.65 -6.41
C PRO A 119 1.86 -10.74 -6.19
N LEU A 120 0.62 -10.53 -6.62
CA LEU A 120 -0.58 -11.25 -6.14
C LEU A 120 -0.89 -12.56 -6.88
N GLY A 121 0.10 -13.26 -7.42
CA GLY A 121 -0.11 -14.48 -8.23
C GLY A 121 -0.91 -14.25 -9.53
N LYS A 122 -1.23 -12.99 -9.84
CA LYS A 122 -1.76 -12.50 -11.11
C LYS A 122 -0.70 -11.60 -11.71
N SER A 123 -0.38 -11.80 -12.99
CA SER A 123 0.56 -10.92 -13.67
C SER A 123 -0.18 -9.74 -14.28
N ILE A 124 -0.65 -8.83 -13.44
CA ILE A 124 -1.16 -7.54 -13.92
C ILE A 124 0.03 -6.62 -14.11
N TYR A 125 0.29 -6.19 -15.34
CA TYR A 125 1.34 -5.25 -15.68
C TYR A 125 0.77 -3.84 -15.84
N ALA A 126 1.33 -2.88 -15.10
CA ALA A 126 0.92 -1.48 -15.17
C ALA A 126 1.96 -0.67 -15.96
N PHE A 127 1.53 0.00 -17.03
CA PHE A 127 2.33 0.96 -17.78
C PHE A 127 2.15 2.35 -17.18
N VAL A 128 3.23 2.92 -16.67
CA VAL A 128 3.26 4.22 -16.01
C VAL A 128 4.06 5.20 -16.84
N ILE A 129 3.45 6.34 -17.19
CA ILE A 129 4.14 7.43 -17.90
C ILE A 129 4.55 8.47 -16.89
N ILE A 130 5.82 8.87 -16.95
CA ILE A 130 6.42 9.89 -16.10
C ILE A 130 6.83 11.08 -16.97
N THR A 131 6.35 12.26 -16.62
CA THR A 131 6.70 13.53 -17.30
C THR A 131 7.99 14.13 -16.73
N PRO A 132 8.62 15.09 -17.43
CA PRO A 132 9.77 15.84 -16.88
C PRO A 132 9.45 16.56 -15.56
N SER A 133 8.20 16.99 -15.38
CA SER A 133 7.68 17.59 -14.14
C SER A 133 7.40 16.57 -13.03
N ARG A 134 7.77 15.29 -13.23
CA ARG A 134 7.59 14.16 -12.29
C ARG A 134 6.14 13.79 -12.00
N LYS A 135 5.19 14.21 -12.84
CA LYS A 135 3.82 13.68 -12.79
C LYS A 135 3.83 12.24 -13.29
N GLN A 136 2.99 11.40 -12.67
CA GLN A 136 2.91 9.98 -12.96
C GLN A 136 1.48 9.61 -13.34
N TYR A 137 1.32 8.90 -14.45
CA TYR A 137 0.03 8.44 -14.93
C TYR A 137 0.07 6.94 -15.16
N ILE A 138 -0.83 6.20 -14.52
CA ILE A 138 -1.11 4.81 -14.91
C ILE A 138 -1.89 4.90 -16.21
N TYR A 139 -1.21 4.62 -17.32
CA TYR A 139 -1.73 4.79 -18.67
C TYR A 139 -2.47 3.56 -19.16
N SER A 140 -1.95 2.37 -18.85
CA SER A 140 -2.57 1.10 -19.23
C SER A 140 -2.29 0.02 -18.19
N LEU A 141 -3.23 -0.90 -18.06
CA LEU A 141 -3.13 -2.10 -17.24
C LEU A 141 -3.41 -3.31 -18.14
N VAL A 142 -2.49 -4.25 -18.20
CA VAL A 142 -2.61 -5.47 -18.99
C VAL A 142 -2.62 -6.67 -18.06
N ASP A 143 -3.65 -7.51 -18.17
CA ASP A 143 -3.66 -8.80 -17.50
C ASP A 143 -2.88 -9.81 -18.36
N GLU A 144 -1.67 -10.09 -17.93
CA GLU A 144 -0.75 -11.02 -18.57
C GLU A 144 -0.78 -12.40 -17.90
N SER A 145 -1.71 -12.67 -16.97
CA SER A 145 -1.73 -13.93 -16.19
C SER A 145 -1.85 -15.19 -17.05
N SER A 146 -2.35 -15.07 -18.28
CA SER A 146 -2.47 -16.16 -19.27
C SER A 146 -1.49 -16.06 -20.44
N LYS A 147 -0.53 -15.13 -20.37
CA LYS A 147 0.39 -14.81 -21.48
C LYS A 147 1.78 -15.34 -21.19
N SER A 148 2.55 -15.59 -22.25
CA SER A 148 3.97 -15.90 -22.11
C SER A 148 4.74 -14.61 -21.82
N HIS A 149 5.41 -14.52 -20.67
CA HIS A 149 6.28 -13.39 -20.30
C HIS A 149 7.61 -13.41 -21.07
N THR A 150 7.56 -13.57 -22.39
CA THR A 150 8.75 -13.53 -23.24
C THR A 150 9.13 -12.08 -23.52
N GLY A 151 10.43 -11.82 -23.75
CA GLY A 151 10.87 -10.47 -24.07
C GLY A 151 10.22 -9.89 -25.34
N SER A 152 9.90 -10.73 -26.33
CA SER A 152 9.20 -10.29 -27.54
C SER A 152 7.75 -9.88 -27.26
N PHE A 153 7.05 -10.62 -26.41
CA PHE A 153 5.68 -10.26 -26.02
C PHE A 153 5.68 -8.92 -25.28
N ASN A 154 6.53 -8.78 -24.26
CA ASN A 154 6.60 -7.54 -23.48
C ASN A 154 7.03 -6.34 -24.35
N ALA A 155 7.93 -6.54 -25.33
CA ALA A 155 8.29 -5.49 -26.29
C ALA A 155 7.07 -5.02 -27.10
N SER A 156 6.23 -5.95 -27.55
CA SER A 156 5.02 -5.61 -28.31
C SER A 156 4.01 -4.82 -27.48
N GLU A 157 3.83 -5.14 -26.20
CA GLU A 157 2.94 -4.39 -25.30
C GLU A 157 3.49 -2.99 -24.99
N ILE A 158 4.81 -2.88 -24.73
CA ILE A 158 5.49 -1.59 -24.59
C ILE A 158 5.29 -0.74 -25.85
N GLU A 159 5.52 -1.31 -27.02
CA GLU A 159 5.41 -0.61 -28.30
C GLU A 159 4.01 -0.06 -28.54
N LYS A 160 2.94 -0.81 -28.21
CA LYS A 160 1.56 -0.32 -28.31
C LYS A 160 1.35 0.96 -27.51
N VAL A 161 1.88 1.01 -26.28
CA VAL A 161 1.77 2.20 -25.42
C VAL A 161 2.54 3.37 -26.03
N LEU A 162 3.78 3.15 -26.45
CA LEU A 162 4.61 4.19 -27.09
C LEU A 162 3.94 4.79 -28.32
N ILE A 163 3.40 3.94 -29.20
CA ILE A 163 2.69 4.37 -30.42
C ILE A 163 1.44 5.17 -30.06
N SER A 164 0.65 4.71 -29.09
CA SER A 164 -0.61 5.37 -28.72
C SER A 164 -0.45 6.80 -28.21
N VAL A 165 0.66 7.09 -27.52
CA VAL A 165 0.97 8.41 -26.96
C VAL A 165 1.77 9.27 -27.95
N GLY A 166 2.56 8.62 -28.81
CA GLY A 166 3.47 9.24 -29.76
C GLY A 166 4.91 8.90 -29.42
N ILE A 167 5.47 7.94 -30.14
CA ILE A 167 6.75 7.31 -29.79
C ILE A 167 7.93 8.29 -29.69
N LYS A 168 7.94 9.35 -30.52
CA LYS A 168 8.97 10.39 -30.50
C LYS A 168 9.01 11.23 -29.22
N LYS A 169 7.97 11.14 -28.38
CA LYS A 169 7.89 11.85 -27.10
C LYS A 169 8.68 11.17 -25.99
N PHE A 170 9.04 9.90 -26.16
CA PHE A 170 9.72 9.13 -25.12
C PHE A 170 11.23 9.26 -25.25
N ALA A 171 11.88 9.54 -24.12
CA ALA A 171 13.34 9.53 -24.00
C ALA A 171 13.86 8.19 -23.46
N ALA A 172 13.06 7.47 -22.67
CA ALA A 172 13.52 6.25 -22.01
C ALA A 172 12.40 5.27 -21.66
N ILE A 173 12.79 4.01 -21.51
CA ILE A 173 12.01 2.97 -20.83
C ILE A 173 12.80 2.53 -19.61
N VAL A 174 12.18 2.61 -18.44
CA VAL A 174 12.71 2.10 -17.19
C VAL A 174 11.93 0.85 -16.84
N SER A 175 12.62 -0.24 -16.52
CA SER A 175 11.99 -1.43 -15.94
C SER A 175 13.04 -2.20 -15.16
N ASP A 176 12.64 -3.24 -14.45
CA ASP A 176 13.56 -4.11 -13.72
C ASP A 176 14.59 -4.80 -14.64
N ALA A 177 15.48 -5.57 -14.01
CA ALA A 177 16.53 -6.30 -14.68
C ALA A 177 16.14 -7.77 -14.96
N GLU A 178 14.86 -8.12 -14.99
CA GLU A 178 14.44 -9.45 -15.41
C GLU A 178 14.89 -9.72 -16.87
N SER A 179 15.31 -10.95 -17.17
CA SER A 179 15.86 -11.31 -18.49
C SER A 179 14.90 -10.98 -19.64
N ALA A 180 13.62 -11.30 -19.50
CA ALA A 180 12.58 -10.96 -20.47
C ALA A 180 12.46 -9.44 -20.67
N MET A 181 12.52 -8.67 -19.59
CA MET A 181 12.40 -7.21 -19.66
C MET A 181 13.64 -6.53 -20.23
N GLN A 182 14.83 -7.08 -19.98
CA GLN A 182 16.04 -6.64 -20.63
C GLN A 182 15.98 -6.86 -22.14
N LEU A 183 15.54 -8.04 -22.58
CA LEU A 183 15.36 -8.34 -24.01
C LEU A 183 14.30 -7.40 -24.63
N ALA A 184 13.18 -7.18 -23.96
CA ALA A 184 12.14 -6.28 -24.46
C ALA A 184 12.66 -4.85 -24.68
N LYS A 185 13.39 -4.30 -23.70
CA LYS A 185 14.02 -2.98 -23.81
C LYS A 185 15.05 -2.92 -24.95
N GLN A 186 15.82 -3.99 -25.14
CA GLN A 186 16.79 -4.08 -26.24
C GLN A 186 16.11 -4.10 -27.61
N ILE A 187 15.01 -4.85 -27.76
CA ILE A 187 14.20 -4.87 -28.99
C ILE A 187 13.73 -3.45 -29.32
N ILE A 188 13.17 -2.73 -28.34
CA ILE A 188 12.69 -1.37 -28.54
C ILE A 188 13.84 -0.41 -28.85
N ALA A 189 14.93 -0.45 -28.10
CA ALA A 189 16.08 0.42 -28.34
C ALA A 189 16.75 0.16 -29.70
N THR A 190 16.73 -1.09 -30.19
CA THR A 190 17.21 -1.42 -31.54
C THR A 190 16.32 -0.80 -32.61
N LYS A 191 14.99 -0.85 -32.42
CA LYS A 191 14.01 -0.28 -33.36
C LYS A 191 13.93 1.24 -33.29
N TYR A 192 14.16 1.82 -32.11
CA TYR A 192 14.09 3.25 -31.83
C TYR A 192 15.33 3.68 -31.03
N PRO A 193 16.48 3.93 -31.69
CA PRO A 193 17.77 4.17 -31.01
C PRO A 193 17.83 5.39 -30.07
N TYR A 194 16.88 6.31 -30.19
CA TYR A 194 16.77 7.49 -29.31
C TYR A 194 16.06 7.19 -27.98
N ILE A 195 15.43 6.02 -27.84
CA ILE A 195 14.77 5.59 -26.59
C ILE A 195 15.77 4.80 -25.76
N LEU A 196 16.17 5.35 -24.62
CA LEU A 196 17.16 4.75 -23.74
C LEU A 196 16.58 3.54 -22.97
N PRO A 197 17.20 2.36 -23.04
CA PRO A 197 16.81 1.19 -22.25
C PRO A 197 17.43 1.27 -20.85
N ILE A 198 16.74 1.91 -19.91
CA ILE A 198 17.23 2.13 -18.55
C ILE A 198 16.84 0.97 -17.62
N ARG A 199 17.77 0.58 -16.75
CA ARG A 199 17.52 -0.38 -15.67
C ARG A 199 17.02 0.33 -14.42
N CYS A 200 16.07 -0.29 -13.72
CA CYS A 200 15.54 0.25 -12.47
C CYS A 200 16.62 0.32 -11.39
N ILE A 201 16.93 1.53 -10.93
CA ILE A 201 17.91 1.78 -9.87
C ILE A 201 17.47 1.12 -8.56
N ALA A 202 16.17 1.15 -8.24
CA ALA A 202 15.65 0.50 -7.03
C ALA A 202 15.90 -1.01 -7.04
N HIS A 203 15.83 -1.65 -8.21
CA HIS A 203 16.20 -3.05 -8.36
C HIS A 203 17.72 -3.27 -8.18
N HIS A 204 18.56 -2.37 -8.69
CA HIS A 204 20.00 -2.44 -8.44
C HIS A 204 20.37 -2.32 -6.96
N ILE A 205 19.76 -1.38 -6.24
CA ILE A 205 19.91 -1.27 -4.78
C ILE A 205 19.45 -2.57 -4.11
N ASN A 206 18.35 -3.17 -4.59
CA ASN A 206 17.87 -4.45 -4.10
C ASN A 206 18.90 -5.58 -4.22
N LEU A 207 19.57 -5.67 -5.36
CA LEU A 207 20.62 -6.66 -5.62
C LEU A 207 21.85 -6.41 -4.73
N ILE A 208 22.29 -5.16 -4.60
CA ILE A 208 23.42 -4.79 -3.74
C ILE A 208 23.13 -5.18 -2.29
N THR A 209 21.96 -4.80 -1.76
CA THR A 209 21.56 -5.18 -0.39
C THR A 209 21.47 -6.69 -0.23
N SER A 210 20.96 -7.41 -1.23
CA SER A 210 20.91 -8.88 -1.19
C SER A 210 22.30 -9.51 -1.16
N HIS A 211 23.29 -8.93 -1.85
CA HIS A 211 24.68 -9.38 -1.78
C HIS A 211 25.33 -9.07 -0.43
N ILE A 212 25.09 -7.88 0.13
CA ILE A 212 25.59 -7.52 1.47
C ILE A 212 25.04 -8.49 2.52
N ILE A 213 23.73 -8.79 2.50
CA ILE A 213 23.08 -9.70 3.46
C ILE A 213 23.63 -11.14 3.37
N LYS A 214 24.21 -11.54 2.23
CA LYS A 214 24.85 -12.85 2.08
C LYS A 214 26.22 -12.96 2.75
N LEU A 215 26.86 -11.83 3.10
CA LEU A 215 28.12 -11.84 3.86
C LEU A 215 27.87 -12.37 5.27
N ASP A 216 28.77 -13.20 5.79
CA ASP A 216 28.54 -13.90 7.07
C ASP A 216 28.25 -12.96 8.23
N PHE A 217 28.99 -11.85 8.34
CA PHE A 217 28.74 -10.86 9.39
C PHE A 217 27.31 -10.29 9.29
N ALA A 218 26.87 -9.93 8.08
CA ALA A 218 25.59 -9.29 7.85
C ALA A 218 24.45 -10.30 8.03
N LYS A 219 24.63 -11.52 7.54
CA LYS A 219 23.70 -12.63 7.75
C LYS A 219 23.50 -12.90 9.24
N ASN A 220 24.59 -12.98 10.01
CA ASN A 220 24.55 -13.21 11.45
C ASN A 220 23.82 -12.09 12.19
N VAL A 221 24.15 -10.83 11.90
CA VAL A 221 23.45 -9.67 12.48
C VAL A 221 21.97 -9.70 12.11
N PHE A 222 21.65 -9.95 10.85
CA PHE A 222 20.28 -9.93 10.36
C PHE A 222 19.42 -11.04 10.96
N THR A 223 19.98 -12.25 11.13
CA THR A 223 19.30 -13.36 11.83
C THR A 223 19.00 -12.99 13.28
N LYS A 224 19.95 -12.37 13.99
CA LYS A 224 19.71 -11.89 15.37
C LYS A 224 18.60 -10.84 15.41
N CYS A 225 18.60 -9.89 14.48
CA CYS A 225 17.52 -8.91 14.35
C CYS A 225 16.17 -9.59 14.13
N GLN A 226 16.09 -10.57 13.22
CA GLN A 226 14.85 -11.29 12.96
C GLN A 226 14.36 -12.08 14.17
N ASN A 227 15.25 -12.75 14.91
CA ASN A 227 14.89 -13.50 16.11
C ASN A 227 14.32 -12.58 17.20
N LEU A 228 14.96 -11.43 17.43
CA LEU A 228 14.48 -10.42 18.38
C LEU A 228 13.07 -9.94 18.01
N ILE A 229 12.86 -9.61 16.74
CA ILE A 229 11.55 -9.15 16.27
C ILE A 229 10.50 -10.25 16.38
N THR A 230 10.87 -11.50 16.07
CA THR A 230 9.97 -12.64 16.22
C THR A 230 9.52 -12.78 17.67
N PHE A 231 10.44 -12.74 18.63
CA PHE A 231 10.12 -12.82 20.06
C PHE A 231 9.04 -11.81 20.49
N PHE A 232 9.24 -10.52 20.19
CA PHE A 232 8.28 -9.46 20.55
C PHE A 232 6.97 -9.54 19.79
N LYS A 233 6.94 -10.19 18.62
CA LYS A 233 5.70 -10.40 17.85
C LYS A 233 4.93 -11.64 18.28
N THR A 234 5.61 -12.66 18.81
CA THR A 234 4.98 -13.90 19.26
C THR A 234 4.54 -13.85 20.73
N SER A 235 5.28 -13.14 21.58
CA SER A 235 4.89 -12.92 22.97
C SER A 235 3.93 -11.76 23.09
N TYR A 236 2.66 -12.04 23.41
CA TYR A 236 1.64 -11.00 23.62
C TYR A 236 2.05 -10.02 24.72
N ARG A 237 2.61 -10.54 25.83
CA ARG A 237 3.04 -9.73 26.98
C ARG A 237 4.22 -8.81 26.62
N ALA A 238 5.29 -9.38 26.05
CA ALA A 238 6.46 -8.58 25.67
C ALA A 238 6.12 -7.55 24.58
N GLY A 239 5.29 -7.94 23.60
CA GLY A 239 4.81 -7.04 22.55
C GLY A 239 3.98 -5.88 23.10
N ALA A 240 3.09 -6.14 24.06
CA ALA A 240 2.28 -5.11 24.71
C ALA A 240 3.15 -4.15 25.53
N ALA A 241 4.08 -4.66 26.35
CA ALA A 241 4.99 -3.85 27.16
C ALA A 241 5.85 -2.92 26.27
N LEU A 242 6.41 -3.44 25.19
CA LEU A 242 7.18 -2.64 24.24
C LEU A 242 6.31 -1.57 23.56
N GLN A 243 5.07 -1.90 23.20
CA GLN A 243 4.15 -0.95 22.57
C GLN A 243 3.73 0.17 23.53
N GLU A 244 3.55 -0.14 24.81
CA GLU A 244 3.26 0.84 25.85
C GLU A 244 4.43 1.80 26.06
N ASP A 245 5.67 1.29 26.18
CA ASP A 245 6.85 2.13 26.30
C ASP A 245 7.04 3.05 25.08
N ILE A 246 6.78 2.54 23.86
CA ILE A 246 6.82 3.34 22.63
C ILE A 246 5.86 4.53 22.69
N ILE A 247 4.64 4.30 23.21
CA ILE A 247 3.62 5.33 23.35
C ILE A 247 4.03 6.34 24.42
N ASN A 248 4.46 5.87 25.59
CA ASN A 248 4.84 6.69 26.72
C ASN A 248 6.10 7.54 26.45
N SER A 249 7.04 6.99 25.69
CA SER A 249 8.27 7.66 25.25
C SER A 249 8.08 8.50 23.97
N PHE A 250 6.86 8.62 23.45
CA PHE A 250 6.50 9.39 22.25
C PHE A 250 7.36 9.05 21.00
N ILE A 251 7.77 7.79 20.86
CA ILE A 251 8.67 7.37 19.78
C ILE A 251 7.91 7.32 18.45
N LYS A 252 8.33 8.17 17.51
CA LYS A 252 7.73 8.22 16.16
C LYS A 252 8.16 7.03 15.31
N GLY A 253 7.27 6.56 14.43
CA GLY A 253 7.59 5.51 13.44
C GLY A 253 7.14 4.09 13.82
N GLY A 254 6.48 3.94 14.97
CA GLY A 254 5.82 2.71 15.42
C GLY A 254 6.78 1.63 15.92
N GLY A 255 6.26 0.41 16.07
CA GLY A 255 6.98 -0.74 16.60
C GLY A 255 8.00 -1.40 15.66
N LEU A 256 8.44 -2.60 16.06
CA LEU A 256 9.40 -3.42 15.33
C LEU A 256 8.84 -3.87 13.97
N LYS A 257 9.68 -3.82 12.93
CA LYS A 257 9.28 -4.10 11.54
C LYS A 257 9.93 -5.38 11.05
N THR A 258 9.12 -6.35 10.63
CA THR A 258 9.61 -7.59 10.01
C THR A 258 10.13 -7.33 8.60
N SER A 259 11.20 -8.03 8.22
CA SER A 259 11.67 -8.03 6.84
C SER A 259 11.01 -9.15 6.02
N VAL A 260 10.69 -8.84 4.76
CA VAL A 260 10.31 -9.82 3.73
C VAL A 260 11.50 -9.95 2.78
N LYS A 261 11.87 -11.17 2.36
CA LYS A 261 13.06 -11.42 1.53
C LYS A 261 13.14 -10.60 0.24
N THR A 262 12.02 -10.10 -0.27
CA THR A 262 11.91 -9.58 -1.64
C THR A 262 12.24 -8.09 -1.82
N ARG A 263 12.48 -7.30 -0.76
CA ARG A 263 12.73 -5.85 -0.89
C ARG A 263 13.80 -5.31 0.07
N TRP A 264 14.83 -4.64 -0.44
CA TRP A 264 15.90 -4.02 0.36
C TRP A 264 15.38 -3.11 1.46
N PHE A 265 14.32 -2.36 1.15
CA PHE A 265 13.71 -1.45 2.10
C PHE A 265 13.15 -2.15 3.33
N THR A 266 12.71 -3.42 3.24
CA THR A 266 12.22 -4.15 4.42
C THR A 266 13.38 -4.63 5.29
N ALA A 267 14.53 -4.97 4.70
CA ALA A 267 15.74 -5.27 5.46
C ALA A 267 16.26 -4.04 6.22
N TRP A 268 16.28 -2.88 5.55
CA TRP A 268 16.58 -1.60 6.20
C TRP A 268 15.60 -1.29 7.33
N ASN A 269 14.29 -1.40 7.09
CA ASN A 269 13.27 -1.15 8.12
C ASN A 269 13.41 -2.07 9.33
N CYS A 270 13.79 -3.32 9.13
CA CYS A 270 14.05 -4.28 10.21
C CYS A 270 15.14 -3.76 11.14
N CYS A 271 16.35 -3.54 10.62
CA CYS A 271 17.47 -3.04 11.41
C CYS A 271 17.20 -1.65 12.00
N ASN A 272 16.66 -0.73 11.20
CA ASN A 272 16.35 0.63 11.64
C ASN A 272 15.25 0.67 12.72
N SER A 273 14.32 -0.28 12.72
CA SER A 273 13.31 -0.37 13.80
C SER A 273 13.92 -0.78 15.13
N ILE A 274 14.93 -1.65 15.12
CA ILE A 274 15.66 -2.06 16.33
C ILE A 274 16.50 -0.90 16.86
N ILE A 275 17.27 -0.24 16.00
CA ILE A 275 18.10 0.92 16.40
C ILE A 275 17.22 2.03 16.97
N ARG A 276 16.09 2.33 16.33
CA ARG A 276 15.15 3.35 16.83
C ARG A 276 14.59 3.01 18.22
N LEU A 277 14.41 1.73 18.50
CA LEU A 277 13.84 1.22 19.75
C LEU A 277 14.93 0.74 20.72
N GLU A 278 16.19 1.10 20.49
CA GLU A 278 17.32 0.57 21.27
C GLU A 278 17.15 0.81 22.78
N ASN A 279 16.74 2.03 23.17
CA ASN A 279 16.52 2.37 24.57
C ASN A 279 15.34 1.60 25.17
N SER A 280 14.21 1.53 24.46
CA SER A 280 13.03 0.74 24.90
C SER A 280 13.36 -0.73 25.08
N LEU A 281 14.13 -1.30 24.15
CA LEU A 281 14.59 -2.68 24.22
C LEU A 281 15.54 -2.89 25.41
N LYS A 282 16.47 -1.97 25.65
CA LYS A 282 17.37 -2.02 26.81
C LYS A 282 16.61 -1.95 28.13
N ASN A 283 15.65 -1.04 28.24
CA ASN A 283 14.81 -0.89 29.43
C ASN A 283 14.03 -2.18 29.70
N PHE A 284 13.38 -2.75 28.68
CA PHE A 284 12.65 -4.01 28.81
C PHE A 284 13.53 -5.13 29.38
N TRP A 285 14.76 -5.30 28.86
CA TRP A 285 15.65 -6.35 29.35
C TRP A 285 16.20 -6.06 30.75
N GLN A 286 16.44 -4.80 31.09
CA GLN A 286 16.81 -4.41 32.45
C GLN A 286 15.69 -4.73 33.45
N ASP A 287 14.43 -4.47 33.08
CA ASP A 287 13.28 -4.78 33.93
C ASP A 287 13.13 -6.30 34.14
N VAL A 288 13.32 -7.09 33.07
CA VAL A 288 13.31 -8.56 33.16
C VAL A 288 14.44 -9.07 34.06
N GLU A 289 15.67 -8.58 33.89
CA GLU A 289 16.82 -8.99 34.69
C GLU A 289 16.64 -8.60 36.18
N GLN A 290 16.07 -7.43 36.46
CA GLN A 290 15.74 -7.03 37.83
C GLN A 290 14.68 -7.96 38.45
N LEU A 291 13.64 -8.30 37.69
CA LEU A 291 12.61 -9.23 38.17
C LEU A 291 13.18 -10.63 38.44
N GLU A 292 14.01 -11.17 37.54
CA GLU A 292 14.67 -12.46 37.77
C GLU A 292 15.53 -12.43 39.03
N ASN A 293 16.29 -11.36 39.26
CA ASN A 293 17.13 -11.20 40.45
C ASN A 293 16.29 -11.13 41.74
N ILE A 294 15.14 -10.44 41.71
CA ILE A 294 14.22 -10.35 42.85
C ILE A 294 13.57 -11.72 43.14
N LEU A 295 13.24 -12.49 42.11
CA LEU A 295 12.54 -13.77 42.24
C LEU A 295 13.49 -14.96 42.48
N ALA A 296 14.79 -14.83 42.18
CA ALA A 296 15.77 -15.90 42.34
C ALA A 296 15.88 -16.48 43.76
N PRO A 297 15.80 -15.69 44.86
CA PRO A 297 15.75 -16.24 46.22
C PRO A 297 14.48 -17.07 46.47
N ALA A 298 13.32 -16.61 45.98
CA ALA A 298 12.06 -17.33 46.13
C ALA A 298 12.06 -18.65 45.34
N LYS A 299 12.59 -18.64 44.11
CA LYS A 299 12.79 -19.84 43.30
C LYS A 299 13.68 -20.87 44.02
N ARG A 300 14.79 -20.42 44.62
CA ARG A 300 15.69 -21.29 45.42
C ARG A 300 15.01 -21.87 46.65
N ALA A 301 14.21 -21.07 47.37
CA ALA A 301 13.49 -21.54 48.55
C ALA A 301 12.46 -22.63 48.20
N ILE A 302 11.71 -22.44 47.11
CA ILE A 302 10.75 -23.44 46.61
C ILE A 302 11.47 -24.72 46.15
N GLN A 303 12.59 -24.59 45.42
CA GLN A 303 13.38 -25.75 44.99
C GLN A 303 13.97 -26.53 46.17
N ALA A 304 14.46 -25.84 47.21
CA ALA A 304 14.97 -26.48 48.42
C ALA A 304 13.86 -27.27 49.15
N GLN A 305 12.67 -26.68 49.29
CA GLN A 305 11.50 -27.34 49.88
C GLN A 305 11.01 -28.54 49.05
N LEU A 306 11.13 -28.50 47.73
CA LEU A 306 10.79 -29.64 46.87
C LEU A 306 11.84 -30.75 46.97
N SER A 307 13.13 -30.41 47.02
CA SER A 307 14.21 -31.40 47.22
C SER A 307 14.19 -32.08 48.59
N GLU A 308 13.62 -31.43 49.62
CA GLU A 308 13.36 -32.07 50.93
C GLU A 308 12.14 -33.01 50.90
N ASN A 309 11.27 -32.90 49.89
CA ASN A 309 10.10 -33.76 49.70
C ASN A 309 10.34 -34.91 48.69
N ASP A 310 11.42 -34.86 47.91
CA ASP A 310 11.80 -35.86 46.89
C ASP A 310 12.60 -37.05 47.44
N GLU A 311 12.24 -37.54 48.63
CA GLU A 311 12.42 -38.98 48.91
C GLU A 311 11.31 -39.83 48.27
N ASN A 312 10.28 -39.23 47.62
CA ASN A 312 9.28 -39.97 46.83
C ASN A 312 8.53 -39.10 45.78
N SER A 313 9.12 -38.85 44.60
CA SER A 313 8.47 -39.00 43.26
C SER A 313 9.20 -38.20 42.15
N ASP A 314 9.63 -38.88 41.08
CA ASP A 314 10.15 -38.25 39.85
C ASP A 314 9.12 -37.31 39.20
N ILE A 315 9.26 -35.99 39.39
CA ILE A 315 8.54 -34.97 38.61
C ILE A 315 9.57 -34.05 37.95
N ASP A 316 9.61 -34.08 36.62
CA ASP A 316 10.51 -33.27 35.79
C ASP A 316 10.07 -31.79 35.80
N LEU A 317 10.64 -31.04 36.75
CA LEU A 317 10.32 -29.64 37.05
C LEU A 317 10.82 -28.64 36.00
N GLU A 318 11.82 -28.98 35.17
CA GLU A 318 12.24 -28.11 34.06
C GLU A 318 11.11 -27.95 33.03
N ALA A 319 10.37 -29.02 32.76
CA ALA A 319 9.27 -29.01 31.78
C ALA A 319 8.05 -28.18 32.22
N ILE A 320 7.84 -27.99 33.52
CA ILE A 320 6.71 -27.21 34.07
C ILE A 320 7.04 -25.73 34.09
N LEU A 321 8.25 -25.38 34.52
CA LEU A 321 8.70 -23.98 34.59
C LEU A 321 8.83 -23.36 33.18
N ASP A 322 9.31 -24.13 32.21
CA ASP A 322 9.37 -23.69 30.81
C ASP A 322 7.98 -23.46 30.19
N LYS A 323 6.95 -24.18 30.67
CA LYS A 323 5.57 -24.03 30.20
C LYS A 323 4.88 -22.77 30.74
N GLU A 324 5.22 -22.33 31.94
CA GLU A 324 4.65 -21.10 32.53
C GLU A 324 5.36 -19.84 32.04
N LEU A 325 6.66 -19.90 31.76
CA LEU A 325 7.42 -18.77 31.21
C LEU A 325 7.13 -18.53 29.72
N GLN A 326 6.57 -19.52 29.00
CA GLN A 326 6.16 -19.40 27.60
C GLN A 326 4.72 -18.87 27.39
N ASN A 327 3.90 -18.74 28.45
CA ASN A 327 2.53 -18.19 28.41
C ASN A 327 2.45 -16.72 28.90
#